data_AF-A0AA39US63-F1
#
_entry.id   AF-A0AA39US63-F1
#
_cell.length_a   1.000
_cell.length_b   1.000
_cell.length_c   1.000
_cell.angle_alpha   90.00
_cell.angle_beta   90.00
_cell.angle_gamma   90.00
#
_symmetry.space_group_name_H-M   'P 1'
#
loop_
_entity.id
_entity.type
_entity.pdbx_description
1 polymer ?
#
loop_
_entity_poly.entity_id
_entity_poly.type
_entity_poly.pdbx_seq_one_letter_code
_entity_poly.pdbx_strand_id
1 'polypeptide(L)'
;MVFRDINKDLKERLYHDNFIDDDIASLLGVSELSIYHWQANVEQHGSVIPPPNPFQGHPPLLHAEAMNVLVSISCDSHKLSLDDIQELAQAQS
;
A
#
# COMPACT_ATOMS: atom_id res chain seq x y z
N MET A 1 4.49 10.07 6.87
CA MET A 1 4.30 8.72 7.46
C MET A 1 4.62 7.69 6.41
N VAL A 2 5.40 6.66 6.74
CA VAL A 2 5.67 5.54 5.83
C VAL A 2 4.40 4.67 5.79
N PHE A 3 3.88 4.40 4.60
CA PHE A 3 2.80 3.44 4.45
C PHE A 3 3.31 2.06 4.87
N ARG A 4 2.71 1.49 5.92
CA ARG A 4 2.97 0.13 6.36
C ARG A 4 1.77 -0.72 6.01
N ASP A 5 2.03 -1.79 5.27
CA ASP A 5 1.01 -2.78 4.95
C ASP A 5 0.77 -3.66 6.18
N ILE A 6 -0.18 -3.23 7.00
CA ILE A 6 -0.64 -3.95 8.18
C ILE A 6 -1.98 -4.57 7.81
N ASN A 7 -2.08 -5.89 8.01
CA ASN A 7 -3.28 -6.67 7.72
C ASN A 7 -4.53 -6.03 8.36
N LYS A 8 -5.61 -5.94 7.57
CA LYS A 8 -6.93 -5.45 8.00
C LYS A 8 -7.42 -6.16 9.25
N ASP A 9 -7.34 -7.50 9.29
CA ASP A 9 -7.87 -8.31 10.40
C ASP A 9 -7.17 -7.98 11.72
N LEU A 10 -5.87 -7.70 11.65
CA LEU A 10 -5.10 -7.31 12.81
C LEU A 10 -5.57 -5.96 13.34
N LYS A 11 -5.79 -4.98 12.45
CA LYS A 11 -6.30 -3.65 12.84
C LYS A 11 -7.70 -3.72 13.46
N GLU A 12 -8.58 -4.53 12.89
CA GLU A 12 -9.95 -4.69 13.41
C GLU A 12 -9.97 -5.35 14.79
N ARG A 13 -9.16 -6.40 15.02
CA ARG A 13 -9.06 -7.02 16.35
C ARG A 13 -8.52 -6.06 17.40
N LEU A 14 -7.48 -5.29 17.08
CA LEU A 14 -6.91 -4.31 17.99
C LEU A 14 -7.90 -3.20 18.36
N TYR A 15 -8.71 -2.78 17.40
CA TYR A 15 -9.80 -1.85 17.66
C TYR A 15 -10.87 -2.46 18.57
N HIS A 16 -11.32 -3.69 18.28
CA HIS A 16 -12.37 -4.37 19.05
C HIS A 16 -11.98 -4.68 20.49
N ASP A 17 -10.72 -5.02 20.71
CA ASP A 17 -10.18 -5.33 22.03
C ASP A 17 -9.90 -4.07 22.87
N ASN A 18 -10.23 -2.88 22.34
CA ASN A 18 -10.12 -1.57 23.00
C ASN A 18 -8.69 -1.25 23.47
N PHE A 19 -7.71 -1.82 22.79
CA PHE A 19 -6.29 -1.67 23.03
C PHE A 19 -5.82 -0.31 22.50
N ILE A 20 -6.16 0.74 23.23
CA ILE A 20 -5.75 2.13 22.98
C ILE A 20 -4.54 2.44 23.87
N ASP A 21 -3.51 1.59 23.78
CA ASP A 21 -2.30 1.74 24.60
C ASP A 21 -1.10 2.06 23.70
N ASP A 22 -0.32 3.06 24.12
CA ASP A 22 0.94 3.47 23.49
C ASP A 22 1.90 2.28 23.31
N ASP A 23 1.80 1.29 24.19
CA ASP A 23 2.55 0.03 24.14
C ASP A 23 2.25 -0.78 22.87
N ILE A 24 1.01 -0.75 22.38
CA ILE A 24 0.57 -1.48 21.19
C ILE A 24 0.92 -0.72 19.92
N ALA A 25 0.83 0.62 19.97
CA ALA A 25 1.37 1.48 18.93
C ALA A 25 2.88 1.20 18.73
N SER A 26 3.63 1.16 19.83
CA SER A 26 5.05 0.83 19.86
C SER A 26 5.35 -0.59 19.36
N LEU A 27 4.58 -1.59 19.81
CA LEU A 27 4.72 -2.99 19.38
C LEU A 27 4.53 -3.18 17.86
N LEU A 28 3.56 -2.49 17.27
CA LEU A 28 3.27 -2.55 15.84
C LEU A 28 4.14 -1.57 15.02
N GLY A 29 4.92 -0.74 15.70
CA GLY A 29 5.70 0.34 15.11
C GLY A 29 4.83 1.34 14.33
N VAL A 30 3.62 1.61 14.82
CA VAL A 30 2.72 2.65 14.33
C VAL A 30 2.64 3.78 15.35
N SER A 31 2.33 4.99 14.91
CA SER A 31 2.09 6.10 15.84
C SER A 31 0.72 5.99 16.50
N GLU A 32 0.56 6.54 17.69
CA GLU A 32 -0.75 6.77 18.33
C GLU A 32 -1.75 7.46 17.38
N LEU A 33 -1.26 8.42 16.58
CA LEU A 33 -2.08 9.10 15.59
C LEU A 33 -2.71 8.12 14.57
N SER A 34 -2.03 7.03 14.23
CA SER A 34 -2.58 6.00 13.34
C SER A 34 -3.79 5.29 13.97
N ILE A 35 -3.74 5.05 15.28
CA ILE A 35 -4.85 4.45 16.04
C ILE A 35 -6.03 5.43 16.07
N TYR A 36 -5.78 6.71 16.33
CA TYR A 36 -6.83 7.74 16.27
C TYR A 36 -7.51 7.79 14.90
N HIS A 37 -6.74 7.74 13.82
CA HIS A 37 -7.28 7.67 12.46
C HIS A 37 -8.09 6.39 12.21
N TRP A 38 -7.70 5.24 12.78
CA TRP A 38 -8.46 4.01 12.68
C TRP A 38 -9.82 4.13 13.37
N GLN A 39 -9.87 4.73 14.56
CA GLN A 39 -11.12 5.01 15.27
C GLN A 39 -12.02 5.93 14.46
N ALA A 40 -11.48 7.05 13.96
CA ALA A 40 -12.23 7.98 13.11
C ALA A 40 -12.77 7.31 11.84
N ASN A 41 -12.00 6.42 11.20
CA ASN A 41 -12.46 5.66 10.05
C ASN A 41 -13.61 4.71 10.39
N VAL A 42 -13.56 4.03 11.55
CA VAL A 42 -14.66 3.17 12.00
C VAL A 42 -15.91 3.98 12.28
N GLU A 43 -15.81 5.12 12.96
CA GLU A 43 -16.94 6.00 13.23
C GLU A 43 -17.57 6.54 11.94
N GLN A 44 -16.75 6.90 10.95
CA GLN A 44 -17.22 7.53 9.71
C GLN A 44 -17.67 6.51 8.65
N HIS A 45 -17.04 5.34 8.59
CA HIS A 45 -17.18 4.38 7.49
C HIS A 45 -17.53 2.95 7.93
N GLY A 46 -17.55 2.66 9.23
CA GLY A 46 -17.80 1.32 9.77
C GLY A 46 -16.65 0.33 9.57
N SER A 47 -15.47 0.80 9.14
CA SER A 47 -14.30 -0.02 8.87
C SER A 47 -13.03 0.74 9.25
N VAL A 48 -12.03 0.04 9.79
CA VAL A 48 -10.72 0.63 10.12
C VAL A 48 -10.00 1.12 8.86
N ILE A 49 -10.28 0.49 7.73
CA ILE A 49 -9.80 0.91 6.40
C ILE A 49 -10.87 1.79 5.77
N PRO A 50 -10.54 3.05 5.40
CA PRO A 50 -11.49 3.92 4.74
C PRO A 50 -11.73 3.43 3.31
N PRO A 51 -12.90 3.70 2.72
CA PRO A 51 -13.14 3.41 1.32
C PRO A 51 -12.11 4.17 0.45
N PRO A 52 -11.70 3.58 -0.69
CA PRO A 52 -10.75 4.24 -1.58
C PRO A 52 -11.30 5.59 -2.03
N ASN A 53 -10.46 6.62 -1.95
CA ASN A 53 -10.83 7.95 -2.39
C ASN A 53 -10.93 7.95 -3.93
N PRO A 54 -12.10 8.30 -4.51
CA PRO A 54 -12.30 8.30 -5.96
C PRO A 54 -11.41 9.30 -6.70
N PHE A 55 -10.84 10.28 -6.01
CA PHE A 55 -9.92 11.27 -6.57
C PHE A 55 -8.44 10.93 -6.34
N GLN A 56 -8.11 9.87 -5.60
CA GLN A 56 -6.75 9.37 -5.47
C GLN A 56 -6.49 8.28 -6.52
N GLY A 57 -5.40 8.45 -7.27
CA GLY A 57 -4.88 7.37 -8.10
C GLY A 57 -4.47 6.17 -7.23
N HIS A 58 -4.65 4.96 -7.76
CA HIS A 58 -4.15 3.76 -7.09
C HIS A 58 -2.62 3.82 -6.97
N PRO A 59 -2.06 3.31 -5.87
CA PRO A 59 -0.62 3.11 -5.78
C PRO A 59 -0.14 2.28 -6.99
N PRO A 60 1.01 2.63 -7.60
CA PRO A 60 1.54 1.84 -8.71
C PRO A 60 1.76 0.40 -8.26
N LEU A 61 1.21 -0.55 -9.02
CA LEU A 61 1.47 -1.98 -8.78
C LEU A 61 2.96 -2.32 -8.97
N LEU A 62 3.62 -1.56 -9.86
CA LEU A 62 5.03 -1.72 -10.19
C LEU A 62 5.89 -0.86 -9.28
N HIS A 63 6.96 -1.47 -8.74
CA HIS A 63 8.01 -0.73 -8.04
C HIS A 63 8.69 0.26 -8.98
N ALA A 64 9.23 1.36 -8.44
CA ALA A 64 9.83 2.42 -9.24
C ALA A 64 10.96 1.92 -10.16
N GLU A 65 11.73 0.93 -9.71
CA GLU A 65 12.80 0.30 -10.48
C GLU A 65 12.27 -0.46 -11.70
N ALA A 66 11.25 -1.32 -11.51
CA ALA A 66 10.58 -2.01 -12.61
C ALA A 66 9.94 -1.02 -13.60
N MET A 67 9.37 0.08 -13.10
CA MET A 67 8.82 1.14 -13.94
C MET A 67 9.90 1.80 -14.80
N ASN A 68 11.07 2.09 -14.25
CA ASN A 68 12.18 2.68 -15.01
C ASN A 68 12.71 1.74 -16.09
N VAL A 69 12.81 0.44 -15.80
CA VAL A 69 13.19 -0.58 -16.79
C VAL A 69 12.19 -0.59 -17.93
N LEU A 70 10.89 -0.62 -17.65
CA LEU A 70 9.85 -0.58 -18.69
C LEU A 70 9.91 0.70 -19.55
N VAL A 71 10.16 1.86 -18.93
CA VAL A 71 10.33 3.13 -19.65
C VAL A 71 11.55 3.08 -20.57
N SER A 72 12.69 2.54 -20.10
CA SER A 72 13.89 2.40 -20.94
C SER A 72 13.64 1.49 -22.15
N ILE A 73 13.03 0.32 -21.94
CA ILE A 73 12.71 -0.63 -23.01
C ILE A 73 11.74 -0.01 -24.03
N SER A 74 10.75 0.75 -23.55
CA SER A 74 9.76 1.43 -24.39
C SER A 74 10.37 2.57 -25.22
N CYS A 75 11.31 3.32 -24.64
CA CYS A 75 12.03 4.38 -25.36
C CYS A 75 12.98 3.83 -26.42
N ASP A 76 13.63 2.68 -26.16
CA ASP A 76 14.63 2.11 -27.05
C ASP A 76 14.03 1.34 -28.23
N SER A 77 12.79 0.84 -28.13
CA SER A 77 12.23 -0.01 -29.18
C SER A 77 10.74 0.22 -29.41
N HIS A 78 10.41 0.98 -30.46
CA HIS A 78 9.03 1.26 -30.88
C HIS A 78 8.29 0.05 -31.49
N LYS A 79 8.88 -1.15 -31.45
CA LYS A 79 8.37 -2.38 -32.08
C LYS A 79 8.21 -3.57 -31.13
N LEU A 80 8.59 -3.44 -29.86
CA LEU A 80 8.42 -4.54 -28.90
C LEU A 80 6.95 -4.70 -28.55
N SER A 81 6.46 -5.93 -28.64
CA SER A 81 5.15 -6.30 -28.12
C SER A 81 5.19 -6.32 -26.59
N LEU A 82 4.02 -6.27 -25.95
CA LEU A 82 3.93 -6.37 -24.49
C LEU A 82 4.51 -7.70 -23.97
N ASP A 83 4.44 -8.76 -24.76
CA ASP A 83 5.01 -10.07 -24.42
C ASP A 83 6.54 -10.04 -24.41
N ASP A 84 7.16 -9.35 -25.39
CA ASP A 84 8.62 -9.21 -25.44
C ASP A 84 9.14 -8.38 -24.26
N ILE A 85 8.38 -7.36 -23.85
CA ILE A 85 8.71 -6.52 -22.68
C ILE A 85 8.64 -7.35 -21.40
N GLN A 86 7.68 -8.25 -21.27
CA GLN A 86 7.56 -9.16 -20.12
C GLN A 86 8.73 -10.13 -20.05
N GLU A 87 9.13 -10.73 -21.18
CA GLU A 87 10.25 -11.67 -21.23
C GLU A 87 11.59 -10.99 -20.89
N LEU A 88 11.80 -9.76 -21.38
CA LEU A 88 12.98 -8.96 -21.04
C LEU A 88 13.01 -8.54 -19.56
N ALA A 89 11.86 -8.18 -18.98
CA ALA A 89 11.77 -7.84 -17.57
C ALA A 89 12.06 -9.04 -16.65
N GLN A 90 11.75 -10.26 -17.08
CA GLN A 90 12.06 -11.49 -16.35
C GLN A 90 13.51 -11.93 -16.49
N ALA A 91 14.16 -11.64 -17.62
CA ALA A 91 15.56 -11.98 -17.87
C ALA A 91 16.58 -11.14 -17.08
N GLN A 92 16.15 -10.07 -16.41
CA GLN A 92 17.00 -9.20 -15.58
C GLN A 92 16.84 -9.42 -14.06
N SER A 93 16.00 -10.37 -13.63
CA SER A 93 15.88 -10.82 -12.23
C SER A 93 16.75 -12.02 -11.92
#